data_AF-A0A1B0C6S9-F1
#
_entry.id   AF-A0A1B0C6S9-F1
#
_cell.length_a   1.000
_cell.length_b   1.000
_cell.length_c   1.000
_cell.angle_alpha   90.00
_cell.angle_beta   90.00
_cell.angle_gamma   90.00
#
_symmetry.space_group_name_H-M   'P 1'
#
loop_
_entity.id
_entity.type
_entity.pdbx_description
1 polymer ?
#
loop_
_entity_poly.entity_id
_entity_poly.type
_entity_poly.pdbx_seq_one_letter_code
_entity_poly.pdbx_strand_id
1 'polypeptide(L)'
;MKSCIFVLIALGIIIAIIDAENDERREIDDKAVMLLQEKKCLAAEGYSEDIFPSDDVSETFDIILYLASEEVPQEAKCFVRCWLKRSRILQDNFLIDKNKETDAYCEREAKALANGDECEFAFAYQKCSRSLS
;
A
#
# COMPACT_ATOMS: atom_id res chain seq x y z
N MET A 1 30.52 27.98 -30.86
CA MET A 1 30.59 26.70 -30.13
C MET A 1 30.37 26.84 -28.61
N LYS A 2 30.81 27.92 -27.94
CA LYS A 2 30.55 28.12 -26.49
C LYS A 2 29.07 28.35 -26.12
N SER A 3 28.28 29.08 -26.92
CA SER A 3 26.86 29.34 -26.62
C SER A 3 25.98 28.10 -26.59
N CYS A 4 26.22 27.10 -27.45
CA CYS A 4 25.37 25.90 -27.48
C CYS A 4 25.53 25.04 -26.21
N ILE A 5 26.70 25.06 -25.58
CA ILE A 5 26.98 24.32 -24.35
C ILE A 5 26.21 24.93 -23.17
N PHE A 6 26.17 26.26 -23.05
CA PHE A 6 25.40 26.92 -22.00
C PHE A 6 23.88 26.72 -22.14
N VAL A 7 23.37 26.65 -23.37
CA VAL A 7 21.96 26.34 -23.64
C VAL A 7 21.61 24.91 -23.23
N LEU A 8 22.49 23.93 -23.51
CA LEU A 8 22.28 22.53 -23.12
C LEU A 8 22.32 22.34 -21.60
N ILE A 9 23.21 23.04 -20.89
CA ILE A 9 23.28 23.01 -19.43
C ILE A 9 22.01 23.62 -18.82
N ALA A 10 21.56 24.77 -19.34
CA ALA A 10 20.33 25.41 -18.86
C ALA A 10 19.10 24.52 -19.11
N LEU A 11 19.00 23.86 -20.27
CA LEU A 11 17.92 22.93 -20.56
C LEU A 11 17.92 21.72 -19.60
N GLY A 12 19.09 21.16 -19.31
CA GLY A 12 19.23 20.03 -18.39
C GLY A 12 18.81 20.38 -16.96
N ILE A 13 19.14 21.58 -16.48
CA ILE A 13 18.72 22.07 -15.16
C ILE A 13 17.20 22.24 -15.11
N ILE A 14 16.58 22.81 -16.15
CA ILE A 14 15.13 23.00 -16.22
C ILE A 14 14.39 21.66 -16.20
N ILE A 15 14.87 20.67 -16.97
CA ILE A 15 14.26 19.33 -16.98
C ILE A 15 14.36 18.67 -15.60
N ALA A 16 15.51 18.75 -14.94
CA ALA A 16 15.69 18.18 -13.61
C ALA A 16 14.78 18.81 -12.55
N ILE A 17 14.53 20.12 -12.63
CA ILE A 17 13.60 20.82 -11.72
C ILE A 17 12.16 20.38 -11.97
N ILE A 18 11.74 20.29 -13.24
CA ILE A 18 10.39 19.83 -13.61
C ILE A 18 10.16 18.38 -13.17
N ASP A 19 11.16 17.51 -13.36
CA ASP A 19 11.08 16.11 -12.93
C ASP A 19 10.96 16.02 -11.40
N ALA A 20 11.75 16.80 -10.65
CA ALA A 20 11.65 16.85 -9.19
C ALA A 20 10.29 17.37 -8.70
N GLU A 21 9.76 18.44 -9.31
CA GLU A 21 8.45 18.99 -8.95
C GLU A 21 7.31 18.00 -9.26
N ASN A 22 7.41 17.26 -10.37
CA ASN A 22 6.45 16.22 -10.72
C ASN A 22 6.51 15.02 -9.76
N ASP A 23 7.71 14.63 -9.33
CA ASP A 23 7.90 13.53 -8.38
C ASP A 23 7.34 13.90 -6.99
N GLU A 24 7.65 15.10 -6.50
CA GLU A 24 7.11 15.61 -5.24
C GLU A 24 5.56 15.69 -5.27
N ARG A 25 4.99 16.20 -6.37
CA ARG A 25 3.53 16.24 -6.55
C ARG A 25 2.92 14.84 -6.53
N ARG A 26 3.57 13.88 -7.18
CA ARG A 26 3.12 12.48 -7.20
C ARG A 26 3.16 11.86 -5.81
N GLU A 27 4.23 12.08 -5.05
CA GLU A 27 4.35 11.62 -3.66
C GLU A 27 3.23 12.20 -2.77
N ILE A 28 2.93 13.49 -2.91
CA ILE A 28 1.84 14.16 -2.19
C ILE A 28 0.48 13.55 -2.55
N ASP A 29 0.21 13.34 -3.85
CA ASP A 29 -1.03 12.75 -4.32
C ASP A 29 -1.18 11.30 -3.81
N ASP A 30 -0.11 10.51 -3.84
CA ASP A 30 -0.10 9.13 -3.36
C ASP A 30 -0.36 9.07 -1.83
N LYS A 31 0.29 9.95 -1.04
CA LYS A 31 0.03 10.08 0.40
C LYS A 31 -1.42 10.48 0.71
N ALA A 32 -1.97 11.45 -0.03
CA ALA A 32 -3.35 11.88 0.14
C ALA A 32 -4.36 10.77 -0.19
N VAL A 33 -4.08 9.96 -1.22
CA VAL A 33 -4.90 8.79 -1.57
C VAL A 33 -4.84 7.73 -0.46
N MET A 34 -3.65 7.42 0.07
CA MET A 34 -3.47 6.46 1.16
C MET A 34 -4.25 6.89 2.42
N LEU A 35 -4.10 8.15 2.83
CA LEU A 35 -4.84 8.75 3.95
C LEU A 35 -6.36 8.71 3.75
N LEU A 36 -6.83 9.05 2.55
CA LEU A 36 -8.27 9.00 2.27
C LEU A 36 -8.82 7.58 2.36
N GLN A 37 -8.04 6.59 1.91
CA GLN A 37 -8.43 5.18 1.96
C GLN A 37 -8.42 4.64 3.38
N GLU A 38 -7.42 4.98 4.18
CA GLU A 38 -7.35 4.72 5.62
C GLU A 38 -8.62 5.17 6.33
N LYS A 39 -8.94 6.47 6.28
CA LYS A 39 -10.14 7.02 6.93
C LYS A 39 -11.41 6.30 6.52
N LYS A 40 -11.56 6.08 5.21
CA LYS A 40 -12.73 5.41 4.68
C LYS A 40 -12.77 3.91 5.05
N CYS A 41 -11.64 3.27 5.29
CA CYS A 41 -11.58 1.87 5.71
C CYS A 41 -11.85 1.72 7.20
N LEU A 42 -11.23 2.54 8.04
CA LEU A 42 -11.52 2.61 9.46
C LEU A 42 -13.01 2.90 9.72
N ALA A 43 -13.58 3.87 9.00
CA ALA A 43 -15.01 4.16 9.09
C ALA A 43 -15.91 2.99 8.65
N ALA A 44 -15.51 2.21 7.64
CA ALA A 44 -16.28 1.06 7.16
C ALA A 44 -16.24 -0.12 8.13
N GLU A 45 -15.13 -0.30 8.85
CA GLU A 45 -14.96 -1.35 9.85
C GLU A 45 -15.38 -0.90 11.27
N GLY A 46 -15.72 0.38 11.47
CA GLY A 46 -16.17 0.93 12.75
C GLY A 46 -15.05 1.27 13.74
N TYR A 47 -13.84 1.52 13.24
CA TYR A 47 -12.64 1.76 14.02
C TYR A 47 -12.29 3.26 14.16
N SER A 48 -11.57 3.62 15.23
CA SER A 48 -11.05 4.99 15.43
C SER A 48 -9.88 5.28 14.49
N GLU A 49 -9.71 6.55 14.11
CA GLU A 49 -8.51 7.05 13.43
C GLU A 49 -7.25 6.87 14.29
N ASP A 50 -7.39 6.80 15.62
CA ASP A 50 -6.26 6.67 16.57
C ASP A 50 -5.58 5.29 16.59
N ILE A 51 -6.06 4.32 15.79
CA ILE A 51 -5.47 2.98 15.73
C ILE A 51 -4.09 3.01 15.06
N PHE A 52 -3.89 3.96 14.16
CA PHE A 52 -2.62 4.16 13.48
C PHE A 52 -1.91 5.37 14.08
N PRO A 53 -0.72 5.18 14.69
CA PRO A 53 -0.05 6.24 15.45
C PRO A 53 0.68 7.26 14.57
N SER A 54 0.66 7.11 13.25
CA SER A 54 1.39 7.96 12.30
C SER A 54 0.44 8.53 11.25
N ASP A 55 0.67 9.80 10.92
CA ASP A 55 0.04 10.46 9.77
C ASP A 55 0.58 9.92 8.43
N ASP A 56 1.66 9.13 8.46
CA ASP A 56 2.17 8.40 7.30
C ASP A 56 1.62 6.96 7.28
N VAL A 57 0.54 6.79 6.53
CA VAL A 57 -0.15 5.52 6.31
C VAL A 57 0.76 4.50 5.61
N SER A 58 1.67 4.98 4.74
CA SER A 58 2.59 4.08 4.01
C SER A 58 3.62 3.50 4.96
N GLU A 59 4.23 4.31 5.81
CA GLU A 59 5.15 3.85 6.85
C GLU A 59 4.45 2.88 7.82
N THR A 60 3.20 3.21 8.19
CA THR A 60 2.39 2.35 9.05
C THR A 60 2.11 0.98 8.43
N PHE A 61 1.73 0.94 7.14
CA PHE A 61 1.56 -0.30 6.39
C PHE A 61 2.84 -1.13 6.37
N ASP A 62 3.98 -0.49 6.14
CA ASP A 62 5.28 -1.15 6.09
C ASP A 62 5.66 -1.79 7.42
N ILE A 63 5.46 -1.07 8.52
CA ILE A 63 5.69 -1.56 9.88
C ILE A 63 4.78 -2.76 10.16
N ILE A 64 3.47 -2.63 9.91
CA ILE A 64 2.48 -3.68 10.15
C ILE A 64 2.84 -4.96 9.40
N LEU A 65 3.25 -4.85 8.13
CA LEU A 65 3.61 -6.01 7.31
C LEU A 65 4.95 -6.64 7.71
N TYR A 66 5.83 -5.91 8.41
CA TYR A 66 7.08 -6.44 8.94
C TYR A 66 6.88 -7.30 10.20
N LEU A 67 6.00 -6.85 11.11
CA LEU A 67 5.70 -7.49 12.40
C LEU A 67 5.14 -8.91 12.27
N ALA A 68 5.37 -9.77 13.26
CA ALA A 68 4.77 -11.10 13.31
C ALA A 68 3.24 -10.99 13.38
N SER A 69 2.50 -11.99 12.89
CA SER A 69 1.04 -11.91 12.81
C SER A 69 0.40 -11.71 14.19
N GLU A 70 0.99 -12.30 15.21
CA GLU A 70 0.55 -12.24 16.60
C GLU A 70 0.78 -10.86 17.24
N GLU A 71 1.67 -10.05 16.68
CA GLU A 71 2.01 -8.70 17.15
C GLU A 71 1.13 -7.62 16.51
N VAL A 72 0.39 -7.98 15.45
CA VAL A 72 -0.45 -7.04 14.70
C VAL A 72 -1.88 -7.07 15.25
N PRO A 73 -2.43 -5.93 15.69
CA PRO A 73 -3.82 -5.84 16.11
C PRO A 73 -4.79 -6.25 15.00
N GLN A 74 -5.91 -6.88 15.38
CA GLN A 74 -6.92 -7.36 14.43
C GLN A 74 -7.45 -6.23 13.53
N GLU A 75 -7.59 -5.05 14.10
CA GLU A 75 -8.06 -3.85 13.42
C GLU A 75 -7.13 -3.44 12.28
N ALA A 76 -5.82 -3.55 12.50
CA ALA A 76 -4.81 -3.31 11.47
C ALA A 76 -4.88 -4.36 10.35
N LYS A 77 -5.13 -5.64 10.68
CA LYS A 77 -5.35 -6.69 9.66
C LYS A 77 -6.62 -6.43 8.84
N CYS A 78 -7.69 -6.00 9.49
CA CYS A 78 -8.95 -5.65 8.82
C CYS A 78 -8.81 -4.39 7.95
N PHE A 79 -7.95 -3.46 8.32
CA PHE A 79 -7.58 -2.36 7.44
C PHE A 79 -6.92 -2.86 6.14
N VAL A 80 -5.96 -3.78 6.23
CA VAL A 80 -5.35 -4.43 5.04
C VAL A 80 -6.41 -5.09 4.17
N ARG A 81 -7.39 -5.80 4.78
CA ARG A 81 -8.53 -6.39 4.06
C ARG A 81 -9.33 -5.35 3.28
N CYS A 82 -9.73 -4.26 3.94
CA CYS A 82 -10.48 -3.19 3.27
C CYS A 82 -9.67 -2.57 2.13
N TRP A 83 -8.37 -2.34 2.35
CA TRP A 83 -7.47 -1.82 1.33
C TRP A 83 -7.42 -2.71 0.08
N LEU A 84 -7.22 -4.02 0.25
CA LEU A 84 -7.18 -4.98 -0.85
C LEU A 84 -8.52 -5.06 -1.58
N LYS A 85 -9.65 -5.01 -0.86
CA LYS A 85 -10.98 -5.01 -1.49
C LYS A 85 -11.20 -3.79 -2.37
N ARG A 86 -10.79 -2.61 -1.90
CA ARG A 86 -10.92 -1.36 -2.68
C ARG A 86 -9.96 -1.28 -3.86
N SER A 87 -8.79 -1.85 -3.71
CA SER A 87 -7.82 -2.02 -4.79
C SER A 87 -8.23 -3.09 -5.80
N ARG A 88 -9.36 -3.77 -5.55
CA ARG A 88 -9.89 -4.89 -6.34
C ARG A 88 -8.91 -6.06 -6.45
N ILE A 89 -8.04 -6.20 -5.46
CA ILE A 89 -7.14 -7.36 -5.34
C ILE A 89 -7.88 -8.48 -4.62
N LEU A 90 -8.59 -8.14 -3.53
CA LEU A 90 -9.41 -9.08 -2.76
C LEU A 90 -10.87 -8.96 -3.15
N GLN A 91 -11.50 -10.10 -3.39
CA GLN A 91 -12.95 -10.29 -3.53
C GLN A 91 -13.48 -10.99 -2.27
N ASP A 92 -14.80 -11.15 -2.18
CA ASP A 92 -15.42 -11.88 -1.08
C ASP A 92 -15.03 -13.36 -1.08
N ASN A 93 -15.07 -14.00 0.09
CA ASN A 93 -14.77 -15.42 0.28
C ASN A 93 -13.31 -15.78 -0.05
N PHE A 94 -12.36 -14.95 0.41
CA PHE A 94 -10.92 -15.26 0.32
C PHE A 94 -10.40 -15.40 -1.13
N LEU A 95 -11.03 -14.70 -2.08
CA LEU A 95 -10.69 -14.80 -3.50
C LEU A 95 -9.82 -13.63 -3.94
N ILE A 96 -8.68 -13.94 -4.56
CA ILE A 96 -7.79 -12.93 -5.13
C ILE A 96 -8.07 -12.81 -6.64
N ASP A 97 -8.15 -11.57 -7.15
CA ASP A 97 -8.37 -11.31 -8.57
C ASP A 97 -7.15 -11.69 -9.40
N LYS A 98 -7.24 -12.84 -10.09
CA LYS A 98 -6.17 -13.40 -10.92
C LYS A 98 -5.78 -12.54 -12.13
N ASN A 99 -6.52 -11.48 -12.43
CA ASN A 99 -6.14 -10.51 -13.47
C ASN A 99 -5.14 -9.47 -12.97
N LYS A 100 -4.93 -9.39 -11.66
CA LYS A 100 -3.81 -8.66 -11.06
C LYS A 100 -2.59 -9.60 -11.05
N GLU A 101 -1.38 -9.06 -11.10
CA GLU A 101 -0.14 -9.85 -10.93
C GLU A 101 -0.11 -10.42 -9.51
N THR A 102 -0.81 -11.54 -9.32
CA THR A 102 -1.08 -12.10 -7.99
C THR A 102 -0.36 -13.40 -7.81
N ASP A 103 0.20 -13.57 -6.62
CA ASP A 103 0.92 -14.78 -6.27
C ASP A 103 -0.03 -15.87 -5.75
N ALA A 104 -0.20 -16.93 -6.55
CA ALA A 104 -1.05 -18.09 -6.21
C ALA A 104 -0.48 -18.95 -5.06
N TYR A 105 0.81 -18.81 -4.74
CA TYR A 105 1.41 -19.39 -3.54
C TYR A 105 0.97 -18.58 -2.31
N CYS A 106 1.06 -17.26 -2.33
CA CYS A 106 0.59 -16.41 -1.23
C CYS A 106 -0.90 -16.56 -0.94
N GLU A 107 -1.74 -16.71 -1.97
CA GLU A 107 -3.18 -16.99 -1.76
C GLU A 107 -3.39 -18.29 -0.97
N ARG A 108 -2.61 -19.33 -1.28
CA ARG A 108 -2.72 -20.65 -0.65
C ARG A 108 -2.24 -20.62 0.79
N GLU A 109 -1.08 -20.03 1.03
CA GLU A 109 -0.52 -19.88 2.38
C GLU A 109 -1.46 -19.04 3.26
N ALA A 110 -1.97 -17.93 2.73
CA ALA A 110 -2.92 -17.09 3.43
C ALA A 110 -4.21 -17.85 3.80
N LYS A 111 -4.75 -18.69 2.89
CA LYS A 111 -5.92 -19.54 3.20
C LYS A 111 -5.65 -20.52 4.33
N ALA A 112 -4.44 -21.09 4.38
CA ALA A 112 -4.05 -22.03 5.43
C ALA A 112 -3.93 -21.33 6.80
N LEU A 113 -3.48 -20.09 6.83
CA LEU A 113 -3.27 -19.31 8.06
C LEU A 113 -4.54 -18.61 8.57
N ALA A 114 -5.46 -18.26 7.67
CA ALA A 114 -6.60 -17.40 7.98
C ALA A 114 -7.61 -18.00 8.98
N ASN A 115 -7.70 -19.33 9.10
CA ASN A 115 -8.72 -20.00 9.95
C ASN A 115 -10.16 -19.50 9.73
N GLY A 116 -10.50 -19.05 8.51
CA GLY A 116 -11.82 -18.51 8.18
C GLY A 116 -12.02 -17.02 8.50
N ASP A 117 -10.96 -16.30 8.87
CA ASP A 117 -10.98 -14.85 9.08
C ASP A 117 -10.43 -14.10 7.85
N GLU A 118 -11.27 -13.29 7.19
CA GLU A 118 -10.85 -12.54 5.99
C GLU A 118 -9.80 -11.46 6.28
N CYS A 119 -9.72 -10.95 7.52
CA CYS A 119 -8.70 -9.99 7.92
C CYS A 119 -7.34 -10.69 8.07
N GLU A 120 -7.30 -11.86 8.71
CA GLU A 120 -6.09 -12.69 8.79
C GLU A 120 -5.62 -13.12 7.40
N PHE A 121 -6.56 -13.51 6.52
CA PHE A 121 -6.27 -13.83 5.14
C PHE A 121 -5.60 -12.66 4.40
N ALA A 122 -6.21 -11.48 4.46
CA ALA A 122 -5.70 -10.30 3.76
C ALA A 122 -4.30 -9.92 4.24
N PHE A 123 -4.08 -9.94 5.56
CA PHE A 123 -2.78 -9.66 6.15
C PHE A 123 -1.72 -10.68 5.70
N ALA A 124 -2.00 -11.98 5.85
CA ALA A 124 -1.08 -13.05 5.46
C ALA A 124 -0.75 -13.01 3.97
N TYR A 125 -1.74 -12.75 3.12
CA TYR A 125 -1.55 -12.61 1.67
C TYR A 125 -0.62 -11.45 1.35
N GLN A 126 -0.90 -10.26 1.88
CA GLN A 126 -0.13 -9.06 1.59
C GLN A 126 1.31 -9.17 2.11
N LYS A 127 1.49 -9.74 3.31
CA LYS A 127 2.81 -9.99 3.88
C LYS A 127 3.64 -10.94 3.02
N CYS A 128 3.04 -12.03 2.55
CA CYS A 128 3.69 -12.95 1.63
C CYS A 128 4.03 -12.28 0.29
N SER A 129 3.08 -11.56 -0.31
CA SER A 129 3.27 -10.90 -1.62
C SER A 129 4.40 -9.88 -1.59
N ARG A 130 4.52 -9.11 -0.50
CA ARG A 130 5.64 -8.17 -0.29
C ARG A 130 6.98 -8.90 -0.17
N SER A 131 7.00 -10.10 0.41
CA SER A 131 8.26 -10.85 0.58
C SER A 131 8.80 -11.43 -0.74
N LEU A 132 8.00 -11.40 -1.80
CA LEU A 132 8.34 -11.93 -3.12
C LEU A 132 8.64 -10.83 -4.16
N SER A 133 8.34 -9.57 -3.87
CA SER A 133 8.61 -8.39 -4.71
C SER A 133 9.98 -7.79 -4.40
#